data_AF-A0A150WZ18-F1
#
_entry.id   AF-A0A150WZ18-F1
#
_cell.length_a   1.000
_cell.length_b   1.000
_cell.length_c   1.000
_cell.angle_alpha   90.00
_cell.angle_beta   90.00
_cell.angle_gamma   90.00
#
_symmetry.space_group_name_H-M   'P 1'
#
loop_
_entity.id
_entity.type
_entity.pdbx_description
1 polymer ?
#
loop_
_entity_poly.entity_id
_entity_poly.type
_entity_poly.pdbx_seq_one_letter_code
_entity_poly.pdbx_strand_id
1 'polypeptide(L)'
;MDWQEYYILNTNTGNFTKSRIREGVETSASGTFVFNSTEEEHSIKLTYPSDNELIANCTGDLIEVLIIESENTLKGTWAPCDGPGLKYQRTNN
;
A
#
# COMPACT_ATOMS: atom_id res chain seq x y z
N MET A 1 12.25 -11.97 12.73
CA MET A 1 11.51 -11.52 11.52
C MET A 1 11.63 -10.02 11.58
N ASP A 2 12.64 -9.47 10.93
CA ASP A 2 13.15 -8.14 11.30
C ASP A 2 12.60 -7.04 10.39
N TRP A 3 11.73 -7.44 9.47
CA TRP A 3 11.03 -6.58 8.52
C TRP A 3 9.64 -7.16 8.23
N GLN A 4 8.59 -6.39 8.50
CA GLN A 4 7.19 -6.68 8.16
C GLN A 4 6.47 -5.39 7.75
N GLU A 5 5.50 -5.49 6.85
CA GLU A 5 4.67 -4.36 6.41
C GLU A 5 3.23 -4.81 6.17
N TYR A 6 2.26 -3.97 6.55
CA TYR A 6 0.84 -4.26 6.37
C TYR A 6 0.01 -2.99 6.12
N TYR A 7 -1.18 -3.19 5.56
CA TYR A 7 -2.19 -2.16 5.37
C TYR A 7 -3.45 -2.49 6.14
N ILE A 8 -4.06 -1.46 6.72
CA ILE A 8 -5.44 -1.48 7.22
C ILE A 8 -6.25 -0.58 6.30
N LEU A 9 -7.25 -1.14 5.63
CA LEU A 9 -8.17 -0.41 4.75
C LEU A 9 -9.53 -0.27 5.44
N ASN A 10 -9.93 0.95 5.78
CA ASN A 10 -11.25 1.22 6.34
C ASN A 10 -12.22 1.65 5.23
N THR A 11 -13.01 0.70 4.74
CA THR A 11 -13.97 0.93 3.65
C THR A 11 -15.15 1.82 4.02
N ASN A 12 -15.44 2.00 5.31
CA ASN A 12 -16.52 2.89 5.77
C ASN A 12 -16.12 4.37 5.68
N THR A 13 -14.83 4.67 5.92
CA THR A 13 -14.31 6.05 5.91
C THR A 13 -13.53 6.40 4.65
N GLY A 14 -13.09 5.40 3.88
CA GLY A 14 -12.19 5.60 2.75
C GLY A 14 -10.75 5.91 3.17
N ASN A 15 -10.38 5.61 4.43
CA ASN A 15 -9.05 5.86 4.97
C ASN A 15 -8.22 4.58 5.05
N PHE A 16 -6.91 4.71 4.84
CA PHE A 16 -5.97 3.62 5.06
C PHE A 16 -4.92 3.99 6.11
N THR A 17 -4.33 2.96 6.70
CA THR A 17 -3.07 3.06 7.45
C THR A 17 -2.10 2.03 6.89
N LYS A 18 -0.90 2.47 6.56
CA LYS A 18 0.25 1.63 6.24
C LYS A 18 1.18 1.61 7.44
N SER A 19 1.63 0.43 7.86
CA SER A 19 2.57 0.26 8.95
C SER A 19 3.73 -0.63 8.51
N ARG A 20 4.95 -0.24 8.88
CA ARG A 20 6.18 -1.00 8.64
C ARG A 20 6.93 -1.17 9.95
N ILE A 21 7.23 -2.43 10.28
CA ILE A 21 8.05 -2.81 11.43
C ILE A 21 9.44 -3.18 10.91
N ARG A 22 10.46 -2.44 11.32
CA ARG A 22 11.86 -2.72 10.97
C ARG A 22 12.71 -2.62 12.22
N GLU A 23 13.47 -3.67 12.53
CA GLU A 23 14.36 -3.72 13.71
C GLU A 23 13.62 -3.41 15.04
N GLY A 24 12.33 -3.77 15.12
CA GLY A 24 11.49 -3.53 16.29
C GLY A 24 10.88 -2.12 16.37
N VAL A 25 11.19 -1.23 15.43
CA VAL A 25 10.57 0.09 15.31
C VAL A 25 9.40 0.03 14.33
N GLU A 26 8.22 0.45 14.76
CA GLU A 26 7.04 0.60 13.90
C GLU A 26 6.93 2.06 13.43
N THR A 27 6.97 2.26 12.11
CA THR A 27 6.61 3.53 11.46
C THR A 27 5.24 3.35 10.80
N SER A 28 4.35 4.35 10.92
CA SER A 28 3.05 4.33 10.25
C SER A 28 2.73 5.63 9.53
N ALA A 29 1.93 5.52 8.48
CA ALA A 29 1.38 6.64 7.73
C ALA A 29 -0.07 6.35 7.36
N SER A 30 -0.88 7.40 7.25
CA SER A 30 -2.30 7.30 6.92
C SER A 30 -2.68 8.28 5.83
N GLY A 31 -3.77 7.98 5.15
CA GLY A 31 -4.30 8.82 4.09
C GLY A 31 -5.65 8.30 3.62
N THR A 32 -6.05 8.70 2.42
CA THR A 32 -7.28 8.23 1.78
C THR A 32 -6.97 7.24 0.68
N PHE A 33 -7.92 6.35 0.38
CA PHE A 33 -7.80 5.43 -0.72
C PHE A 33 -9.07 5.38 -1.57
N VAL A 34 -8.90 5.05 -2.84
CA VAL A 34 -10.00 4.78 -3.77
C VAL A 34 -9.72 3.49 -4.52
N PHE A 35 -10.79 2.73 -4.78
CA PHE A 35 -10.74 1.59 -5.68
C PHE A 35 -10.92 2.09 -7.12
N ASN A 36 -9.98 1.72 -7.98
CA ASN A 36 -10.11 1.88 -9.41
C ASN A 36 -10.37 0.49 -10.00
N SER A 37 -11.57 0.30 -10.53
CA SER A 37 -11.94 -0.93 -11.24
C SER A 37 -12.27 -0.55 -12.67
N THR A 38 -11.44 -1.01 -13.61
CA THR A 38 -11.63 -0.87 -15.05
C THR A 38 -11.68 -2.26 -15.68
N GLU A 39 -12.11 -2.38 -16.93
CA GLU A 39 -12.09 -3.65 -17.66
C GLU A 39 -10.67 -4.24 -17.77
N GLU A 40 -9.64 -3.39 -17.75
CA GLU A 40 -8.24 -3.79 -17.94
C GLU A 40 -7.46 -3.99 -16.63
N GLU A 41 -7.79 -3.23 -15.58
CA GLU A 41 -7.03 -3.25 -14.33
C GLU A 41 -7.91 -2.94 -13.10
N HIS A 42 -7.67 -3.72 -12.04
CA HIS A 42 -8.23 -3.50 -10.71
C HIS A 42 -7.10 -3.05 -9.77
N SER A 43 -7.19 -1.85 -9.23
CA SER A 43 -6.16 -1.27 -8.38
C SER A 43 -6.73 -0.46 -7.22
N ILE A 44 -5.88 -0.23 -6.22
CA ILE A 44 -6.15 0.65 -5.08
C ILE A 44 -5.16 1.80 -5.19
N LYS A 45 -5.69 3.03 -5.31
CA LYS A 45 -4.88 4.24 -5.28
C LYS A 45 -4.93 4.83 -3.87
N LEU A 46 -3.77 4.88 -3.22
CA LEU A 46 -3.54 5.47 -1.92
C LEU A 46 -3.03 6.91 -2.10
N THR A 47 -3.58 7.86 -1.35
CA THR A 47 -3.14 9.26 -1.35
C THR A 47 -2.73 9.67 0.06
N TYR A 48 -1.46 10.04 0.23
CA TYR A 48 -0.89 10.51 1.48
C TYR A 48 -1.05 12.03 1.62
N PRO A 49 -1.23 12.57 2.85
CA PRO A 49 -1.36 14.01 3.07
C PRO A 49 -0.02 14.75 3.04
N SER A 50 1.09 14.04 3.23
CA SER A 50 2.45 14.57 3.24
C SER A 50 3.46 13.50 2.86
N ASP A 51 4.63 13.94 2.38
CA ASP A 51 5.74 13.06 2.03
C ASP A 51 6.24 12.28 3.26
N ASN A 52 6.62 11.02 3.06
CA ASN A 52 7.12 10.13 4.10
C ASN A 52 7.82 8.89 3.52
N GLU A 53 8.66 8.25 4.34
CA GLU A 53 9.48 7.09 3.95
C GLU A 53 8.70 5.77 3.67
N LEU A 54 7.38 5.77 3.86
CA LEU A 54 6.53 4.61 3.59
C LEU A 54 5.89 4.66 2.20
N ILE A 55 5.91 5.80 1.51
CA ILE A 55 5.34 5.90 0.16
C ILE A 55 6.20 5.08 -0.80
N ALA A 56 5.62 4.02 -1.38
CA ALA A 56 6.32 3.14 -2.31
C ALA A 56 5.85 3.40 -3.74
N ASN A 57 6.53 4.30 -4.45
CA ASN A 57 6.24 4.62 -5.85
C ASN A 57 7.51 4.96 -6.64
N CYS A 58 7.32 5.11 -7.95
CA CYS A 58 8.37 5.51 -8.88
C CYS A 58 8.51 7.02 -9.08
N THR A 59 7.49 7.80 -8.72
CA THR A 59 7.34 9.19 -9.17
C THR A 59 7.75 10.22 -8.13
N GLY A 60 7.87 9.83 -6.86
CA GLY A 60 8.06 10.76 -5.74
C GLY A 60 6.78 11.53 -5.36
N ASP A 61 5.63 11.21 -5.96
CA ASP A 61 4.37 11.84 -5.62
C ASP A 61 3.84 11.35 -4.27
N LEU A 62 2.81 12.00 -3.74
CA LEU A 62 2.09 11.54 -2.56
C LEU A 62 1.10 10.39 -2.84
N ILE A 63 1.35 9.61 -3.89
CA ILE A 63 0.45 8.59 -4.42
C ILE A 63 1.15 7.24 -4.46
N GLU A 64 0.49 6.20 -3.95
CA GLU A 64 0.92 4.82 -4.10
C GLU A 64 -0.18 4.00 -4.75
N VAL A 65 0.19 3.07 -5.62
CA VAL A 65 -0.76 2.20 -6.32
C VAL A 65 -0.47 0.74 -5.99
N LEU A 66 -1.51 0.03 -5.56
CA LEU A 66 -1.49 -1.41 -5.34
C LEU A 66 -2.37 -2.08 -6.40
N ILE A 67 -1.84 -3.10 -7.06
CA ILE A 67 -2.59 -3.92 -8.03
C ILE A 67 -3.30 -5.05 -7.30
N ILE A 68 -4.58 -5.24 -7.60
CA ILE A 68 -5.38 -6.36 -7.09
C ILE A 68 -5.14 -7.56 -8.01
N GLU A 69 -4.26 -8.49 -7.61
CA GLU A 69 -3.97 -9.71 -8.40
C GLU A 69 -5.06 -10.78 -8.24
N SER A 70 -5.76 -10.80 -7.10
CA SER A 70 -6.90 -11.68 -6.83
C SER A 70 -7.72 -11.12 -5.66
N GLU A 71 -8.84 -11.77 -5.31
CA GLU A 71 -9.69 -11.37 -4.17
C GLU A 71 -8.93 -11.22 -2.83
N ASN A 72 -7.80 -11.91 -2.67
CA ASN A 72 -7.05 -11.94 -1.43
C ASN A 72 -5.58 -11.50 -1.57
N THR A 73 -5.16 -11.03 -2.74
CA THR A 73 -3.75 -10.67 -2.98
C THR A 73 -3.60 -9.30 -3.62
N LEU A 74 -2.73 -8.49 -3.03
CA LEU A 74 -2.30 -7.21 -3.59
C LEU A 74 -0.81 -7.27 -3.95
N LYS A 75 -0.41 -6.48 -4.95
CA LYS A 75 0.98 -6.31 -5.36
C LYS A 75 1.35 -4.83 -5.43
N GLY A 76 2.49 -4.47 -4.86
CA GLY A 76 3.04 -3.12 -4.98
C GLY A 76 3.60 -2.81 -6.37
N THR A 77 3.58 -1.55 -6.76
CA THR A 77 4.02 -1.06 -8.07
C THR A 77 5.42 -0.45 -8.07
N TRP A 78 6.16 -0.53 -6.96
CA TRP A 78 7.48 0.09 -6.81
C TRP A 78 8.63 -0.72 -7.44
N ALA A 79 8.43 -2.02 -7.67
CA ALA A 79 9.44 -2.93 -8.22
C ALA A 79 10.14 -2.47 -9.53
N PRO A 80 9.44 -1.86 -10.50
CA PRO A 80 10.07 -1.38 -11.73
C PRO A 80 11.09 -0.25 -11.53
N CYS A 81 11.17 0.33 -10.34
CA CYS A 81 12.04 1.47 -10.00
C CYS A 81 13.00 1.11 -8.86
N ASP A 82 13.52 -0.12 -8.88
CA ASP A 82 14.44 -0.70 -7.89
C ASP A 82 13.89 -0.77 -6.46
N GLY A 83 12.59 -0.59 -6.28
CA GLY A 83 11.88 -0.85 -5.03
C GLY A 83 11.63 -2.35 -4.79
N PRO A 84 11.28 -2.76 -3.56
CA PRO A 84 10.87 -4.12 -3.28
C PRO A 84 9.55 -4.48 -3.99
N GLY A 85 9.52 -5.65 -4.62
CA GLY A 85 8.33 -6.25 -5.25
C GLY A 85 7.41 -6.93 -4.25
N LEU A 86 6.89 -6.16 -3.30
CA LEU A 86 6.06 -6.66 -2.20
C LEU A 86 4.71 -7.19 -2.69
N LYS A 87 4.31 -8.32 -2.12
CA LYS A 87 2.98 -8.90 -2.25
C LYS A 87 2.34 -8.99 -0.87
N TYR A 88 1.05 -8.71 -0.81
CA TYR A 88 0.28 -8.68 0.43
C TYR A 88 -0.84 -9.70 0.34
N GLN A 89 -0.97 -10.50 1.40
CA GLN A 89 -2.07 -11.43 1.55
C GLN A 89 -3.10 -10.82 2.49
N ARG A 90 -4.38 -10.88 2.11
CA ARG A 90 -5.46 -10.51 3.01
C ARG A 90 -5.47 -11.44 4.22
N THR A 91 -5.43 -10.85 5.41
CA THR A 91 -5.64 -11.55 6.68
C THR A 91 -7.01 -11.18 7.22
N ASN A 92 -7.82 -12.19 7.57
CA ASN A 92 -9.08 -11.97 8.27
C ASN A 92 -8.77 -11.86 9.76
N ASN A 93 -8.50 -10.64 10.24
CA ASN A 93 -8.49 -10.32 11.67
C ASN A 93 -9.69 -9.43 11.99
#